data_AF-A0A8S0V4L0-F1
#
_entry.id   AF-A0A8S0V4L0-F1
#
_cell.length_a   1.000
_cell.length_b   1.000
_cell.length_c   1.000
_cell.angle_alpha   90.00
_cell.angle_beta   90.00
_cell.angle_gamma   90.00
#
_symmetry.space_group_name_H-M   'P 1'
#
loop_
_entity.id
_entity.type
_entity.pdbx_description
1 polymer ?
#
loop_
_entity_poly.entity_id
_entity_poly.type
_entity_poly.pdbx_seq_one_letter_code
_entity_poly.pdbx_strand_id
1 'polypeptide(L)'
;MTGKRTADVDKSIIVPYKPKKLPELSLYSHFEAVVEKLNELLNPEGGISKRKDAWRGYLKLLFLTAASGNNGHGETIQSNQDLSMILDAMLKTKSRTVLIDIINKNGLQMLHNIMMRYRREFIKTPILRKLLKVLEYLAMRDILTLEHISGGPARPGVESFKDSILILTEHGDKQVHQIARNFRDKWIPRHMRKNGCKEMVDGRMEYNPHSSYPKFPVLHDHGSDRKLSKAMVLGNAFCA
;
A
#
# COMPACT_ATOMS: atom_id res chain seq x y z
N MET A 1 54.18 71.72 30.72
CA MET A 1 52.86 72.14 31.25
C MET A 1 51.83 71.40 30.40
N THR A 2 51.25 70.30 30.90
CA THR A 2 49.87 70.21 31.46
C THR A 2 48.83 70.77 30.46
N GLY A 3 47.77 70.10 30.00
CA GLY A 3 47.05 68.86 30.30
C GLY A 3 45.91 68.76 29.24
N LYS A 4 45.46 67.58 28.82
CA LYS A 4 44.31 66.79 29.34
C LYS A 4 42.90 67.30 28.92
N ARG A 5 42.11 66.34 28.38
CA ARG A 5 40.62 66.22 28.19
C ARG A 5 40.07 66.62 26.80
N THR A 6 39.12 65.92 26.15
CA THR A 6 38.38 64.65 26.39
C THR A 6 37.62 64.24 25.10
N ALA A 7 37.35 62.93 24.98
CA ALA A 7 36.19 62.23 24.39
C ALA A 7 35.73 62.49 22.93
N ASP A 8 35.75 61.44 22.10
CA ASP A 8 34.51 60.72 21.76
C ASP A 8 34.82 59.24 21.47
N VAL A 9 33.88 58.38 21.88
CA VAL A 9 33.92 56.92 21.83
C VAL A 9 33.13 56.49 20.61
N ASP A 10 33.75 55.78 19.67
CA ASP A 10 32.98 54.92 18.78
C ASP A 10 33.64 53.53 18.67
N LYS A 11 33.21 52.65 19.59
CA LYS A 11 33.39 51.21 19.48
C LYS A 11 32.30 50.69 18.54
N SER A 12 32.58 50.66 17.25
CA SER A 12 31.78 49.86 16.33
C SER A 12 31.98 48.37 16.66
N ILE A 13 30.92 47.80 17.21
CA ILE A 13 30.80 46.40 17.60
C ILE A 13 30.92 45.55 16.34
N ILE A 14 32.05 44.87 16.18
CA ILE A 14 32.18 43.75 15.25
C ILE A 14 31.33 42.61 15.83
N VAL A 15 30.07 42.56 15.40
CA VAL A 15 29.20 41.40 15.61
C VAL A 15 29.84 40.24 14.85
N PRO A 16 30.23 39.13 15.51
CA PRO A 16 30.68 37.96 14.80
C PRO A 16 29.48 37.43 14.00
N TYR A 17 29.56 37.52 12.68
CA TYR A 17 28.67 36.79 11.79
C TYR A 17 28.79 35.30 12.15
N LYS A 18 27.83 34.79 12.94
CA LYS A 18 27.65 33.35 13.11
C LYS A 18 27.23 32.79 11.75
N PRO A 19 28.02 31.91 11.11
CA PRO A 19 27.48 31.13 10.01
C PRO A 19 26.42 30.19 10.60
N LYS A 20 25.19 30.25 10.06
CA LYS A 20 24.13 29.28 10.33
C LYS A 20 24.56 27.91 9.79
N LYS A 21 25.24 27.14 10.64
CA LYS A 21 25.43 25.68 10.62
C LYS A 21 24.65 25.20 11.86
N LEU A 22 23.69 24.26 11.87
CA LEU A 22 23.49 23.04 11.11
C LEU A 22 22.03 22.57 11.21
N PRO A 23 21.39 22.16 10.10
CA PRO A 23 20.37 21.11 10.09
C PRO A 23 21.01 19.71 9.91
N GLU A 24 22.24 19.63 9.42
CA GLU A 24 22.92 18.35 9.11
C GLU A 24 23.18 17.48 10.35
N LEU A 25 23.52 18.06 11.51
CA LEU A 25 23.80 17.29 12.72
C LEU A 25 22.54 16.59 13.27
N SER A 26 21.35 17.21 13.18
CA SER A 26 20.13 16.56 13.70
C SER A 26 19.63 15.47 12.76
N LEU A 27 19.80 15.64 11.45
CA LEU A 27 19.48 14.61 10.44
C LEU A 27 20.42 13.41 10.59
N TYR A 28 21.73 13.65 10.72
CA TYR A 28 22.70 12.57 10.90
C TYR A 28 22.42 11.78 12.20
N SER A 29 22.10 12.50 13.28
CA SER A 29 21.72 11.91 14.57
C SER A 29 20.46 11.05 14.51
N HIS A 30 19.43 11.46 13.75
CA HIS A 30 18.22 10.65 13.58
C HIS A 30 18.49 9.35 12.80
N PHE A 31 19.25 9.42 11.71
CA PHE A 31 19.61 8.24 10.92
C PHE A 31 20.48 7.27 11.69
N GLU A 32 21.49 7.78 12.41
CA GLU A 32 22.31 6.97 13.29
C GLU A 32 21.45 6.27 14.35
N ALA A 33 20.49 6.97 14.95
CA ALA A 33 19.55 6.37 15.88
C ALA A 33 18.67 5.26 15.26
N VAL A 34 18.20 5.41 14.02
CA VAL A 34 17.41 4.36 13.33
C VAL A 34 18.29 3.15 13.00
N VAL A 35 19.50 3.37 12.50
CA VAL A 35 20.44 2.29 12.16
C VAL A 35 20.86 1.52 13.40
N GLU A 36 21.23 2.21 14.48
CA GLU A 36 21.57 1.58 15.76
C GLU A 36 20.41 0.76 16.31
N LYS A 37 19.20 1.36 16.36
CA LYS A 37 18.00 0.68 16.86
C LYS A 37 17.62 -0.50 15.97
N LEU A 38 17.81 -0.41 14.66
CA LEU A 38 17.58 -1.55 13.77
C LEU A 38 18.59 -2.65 14.06
N ASN A 39 19.89 -2.33 14.11
CA ASN A 39 20.97 -3.30 14.39
C ASN A 39 20.78 -4.01 15.73
N GLU A 40 20.32 -3.31 16.76
CA GLU A 40 19.95 -3.90 18.05
C GLU A 40 18.87 -4.98 17.94
N LEU A 41 18.06 -4.99 16.87
CA LEU A 41 16.95 -5.92 16.65
C LEU A 41 17.30 -7.04 15.64
N LEU A 42 18.36 -6.88 14.86
CA LEU A 42 18.76 -7.84 13.83
C LEU A 42 19.57 -9.01 14.40
N ASN A 43 19.64 -10.09 13.62
CA ASN A 43 20.58 -11.18 13.78
C ASN A 43 21.81 -10.96 12.87
N PRO A 44 22.87 -11.78 12.99
CA PRO A 44 24.07 -11.64 12.16
C PRO A 44 23.83 -11.75 10.65
N GLU A 45 22.70 -12.31 10.22
CA GLU A 45 22.32 -12.44 8.82
C GLU A 45 21.53 -11.20 8.31
N GLY A 46 21.30 -10.21 9.16
CA GLY A 46 20.54 -8.99 8.85
C GLY A 46 19.02 -9.17 8.84
N GLY A 47 18.50 -10.30 9.30
CA GLY A 47 17.07 -10.53 9.53
C GLY A 47 16.67 -10.18 10.97
N ILE A 48 15.38 -10.03 11.22
CA ILE A 48 14.86 -9.72 12.56
C ILE A 48 15.11 -10.91 13.50
N SER A 49 15.67 -10.61 14.67
CA SER A 49 16.04 -11.60 15.69
C SER A 49 14.81 -12.37 16.21
N LYS A 50 15.02 -13.62 16.65
CA LYS A 50 13.98 -14.47 17.27
C LYS A 50 13.69 -14.11 18.74
N ARG A 51 14.36 -13.10 19.30
CA ARG A 51 14.13 -12.65 20.67
C ARG A 51 12.67 -12.19 20.85
N LYS A 52 12.13 -12.44 22.03
CA LYS A 52 10.70 -12.26 22.37
C LYS A 52 10.15 -10.87 22.04
N ASP A 53 11.00 -9.84 22.09
CA ASP A 53 10.59 -8.44 21.90
C ASP A 53 11.14 -7.80 20.61
N ALA A 54 11.92 -8.54 19.80
CA ALA A 54 12.52 -7.98 18.60
C ALA A 54 11.47 -7.54 17.56
N TRP A 55 10.41 -8.33 17.38
CA TRP A 55 9.30 -7.98 16.49
C TRP A 55 8.53 -6.74 16.97
N ARG A 56 8.43 -6.51 18.29
CA ARG A 56 7.78 -5.32 18.87
C ARG A 56 8.62 -4.07 18.62
N GLY A 57 9.92 -4.16 18.89
CA GLY A 57 10.88 -3.09 18.59
C GLY A 57 10.87 -2.75 17.10
N TYR A 58 10.81 -3.76 16.25
CA TYR A 58 10.75 -3.59 14.80
C TYR A 58 9.49 -2.84 14.35
N LEU A 59 8.30 -3.24 14.85
CA LEU A 59 7.05 -2.55 14.52
C LEU A 59 7.06 -1.09 14.99
N LYS A 60 7.58 -0.83 16.20
CA LYS A 60 7.73 0.54 16.70
C LYS A 60 8.64 1.36 15.80
N LEU A 61 9.77 0.80 15.35
CA LEU A 61 10.69 1.47 14.45
C LEU A 61 10.03 1.76 13.09
N LEU A 62 9.38 0.76 12.48
CA LEU A 62 8.64 0.92 11.23
C LEU A 62 7.59 2.03 11.33
N PHE A 63 6.87 2.12 12.45
CA PHE A 63 5.84 3.13 12.68
C PHE A 63 6.44 4.54 12.72
N LEU A 64 7.48 4.73 13.53
CA LEU A 64 8.13 6.02 13.71
C LEU A 64 8.74 6.51 12.40
N THR A 65 9.45 5.64 11.67
CA THR A 65 10.06 6.00 10.38
C THR A 65 8.99 6.32 9.32
N ALA A 66 7.90 5.54 9.27
CA ALA A 66 6.80 5.80 8.34
C ALA A 66 6.07 7.13 8.63
N ALA A 67 5.96 7.51 9.91
CA ALA A 67 5.36 8.78 10.32
C ALA A 67 6.28 9.98 10.03
N SER A 68 7.59 9.84 10.25
CA SER A 68 8.60 10.90 10.11
C SER A 68 8.70 11.47 8.67
N GLY A 69 8.49 10.64 7.65
CA GLY A 69 8.57 11.06 6.24
C GLY A 69 7.53 12.07 5.75
N ASN A 70 6.77 12.74 6.63
CA ASN A 70 5.83 13.81 6.31
C ASN A 70 6.43 15.23 6.39
N ASN A 71 7.62 15.38 6.95
CA ASN A 71 8.16 16.66 7.38
C ASN A 71 9.27 17.15 6.44
N GLY A 72 8.90 17.81 5.34
CA GLY A 72 9.84 18.57 4.51
C GLY A 72 10.87 17.76 3.68
N HIS A 73 11.52 18.47 2.76
CA HIS A 73 12.22 17.87 1.61
C HIS A 73 13.48 17.05 1.98
N GLY A 74 14.15 17.40 3.08
CA GLY A 74 15.37 16.72 3.57
C GLY A 74 15.11 15.44 4.37
N GLU A 75 14.15 15.47 5.30
CA GLU A 75 13.76 14.31 6.11
C GLU A 75 13.10 13.22 5.23
N THR A 76 12.50 13.62 4.11
CA THR A 76 11.89 12.71 3.13
C THR A 76 12.92 11.77 2.50
N ILE A 77 14.15 12.22 2.22
CA ILE A 77 15.19 11.38 1.59
C ILE A 77 15.76 10.38 2.60
N GLN A 78 15.98 10.82 3.83
CA GLN A 78 16.52 9.97 4.89
C GLN A 78 15.51 8.92 5.35
N SER A 79 14.26 9.33 5.59
CA SER A 79 13.17 8.39 5.89
C SER A 79 12.96 7.36 4.78
N ASN A 80 13.25 7.69 3.53
CA ASN A 80 13.21 6.74 2.42
C ASN A 80 14.31 5.67 2.50
N GLN A 81 15.53 6.08 2.87
CA GLN A 81 16.65 5.16 3.09
C GLN A 81 16.40 4.28 4.32
N ASP A 82 15.93 4.89 5.42
CA ASP A 82 15.56 4.20 6.65
C ASP A 82 14.47 3.16 6.41
N LEU A 83 13.39 3.53 5.72
CA LEU A 83 12.33 2.59 5.33
C LEU A 83 12.88 1.48 4.44
N SER A 84 13.78 1.80 3.50
CA SER A 84 14.40 0.76 2.67
C SER A 84 15.17 -0.25 3.52
N MET A 85 15.95 0.19 4.51
CA MET A 85 16.69 -0.70 5.42
C MET A 85 15.75 -1.54 6.30
N ILE A 86 14.72 -0.91 6.86
CA ILE A 86 13.71 -1.60 7.68
C ILE A 86 12.97 -2.68 6.87
N LEU A 87 12.61 -2.40 5.61
CA LEU A 87 12.00 -3.39 4.72
C LEU A 87 12.98 -4.50 4.31
N ASP A 88 14.27 -4.17 4.20
CA ASP A 88 15.33 -5.15 3.92
C ASP A 88 15.44 -6.21 5.01
N ALA A 89 15.36 -5.78 6.27
CA ALA A 89 15.37 -6.67 7.42
C ALA A 89 14.21 -7.68 7.37
N MET A 90 13.03 -7.25 6.91
CA MET A 90 11.88 -8.15 6.74
C MET A 90 12.14 -9.21 5.67
N LEU A 91 12.71 -8.81 4.52
CA LEU A 91 13.09 -9.74 3.44
C LEU A 91 14.17 -10.75 3.86
N LYS A 92 15.09 -10.33 4.73
CA LYS A 92 16.18 -11.18 5.27
C LYS A 92 15.73 -12.08 6.42
N THR A 93 14.54 -11.86 7.00
CA THR A 93 14.09 -12.61 8.17
C THR A 93 13.73 -14.04 7.81
N LYS A 94 14.58 -15.01 8.18
CA LYS A 94 14.29 -16.44 7.97
C LYS A 94 13.23 -16.99 8.93
N SER A 95 13.06 -16.40 10.11
CA SER A 95 12.14 -16.93 11.11
C SER A 95 10.67 -16.71 10.72
N ARG A 96 9.95 -17.81 10.43
CA ARG A 96 8.53 -17.75 10.06
C ARG A 96 7.66 -17.22 11.20
N THR A 97 7.93 -17.63 12.44
CA THR A 97 7.17 -17.19 13.63
C THR A 97 7.26 -15.67 13.84
N VAL A 98 8.47 -15.11 13.73
CA VAL A 98 8.69 -13.66 13.85
C VAL A 98 7.91 -12.88 12.79
N LEU A 99 7.91 -13.36 11.54
CA LEU A 99 7.16 -12.70 10.48
C LEU A 99 5.65 -12.81 10.68
N ILE A 100 5.14 -13.96 11.14
CA ILE A 100 3.73 -14.12 11.51
C ILE A 100 3.36 -13.15 12.64
N ASP A 101 4.19 -13.04 13.68
CA ASP A 101 3.96 -12.11 14.79
C ASP A 101 3.90 -10.66 14.30
N ILE A 102 4.80 -10.25 13.41
CA ILE A 102 4.80 -8.90 12.81
C ILE A 102 3.50 -8.64 12.04
N ILE A 103 3.10 -9.57 11.17
CA ILE A 103 1.93 -9.41 10.30
C ILE A 103 0.64 -9.37 11.12
N ASN A 104 0.47 -10.30 12.06
CA ASN A 104 -0.71 -10.39 12.91
C ASN A 104 -0.82 -9.23 13.90
N LYS A 105 0.30 -8.60 14.28
CA LYS A 105 0.34 -7.48 15.23
C LYS A 105 0.36 -6.14 14.50
N ASN A 106 -0.51 -5.98 13.51
CA ASN A 106 -0.76 -4.74 12.76
C ASN A 106 0.34 -4.35 11.75
N GLY A 107 1.39 -5.16 11.57
CA GLY A 107 2.44 -4.89 10.58
C GLY A 107 1.89 -4.85 9.16
N LEU A 108 0.94 -5.72 8.81
CA LEU A 108 0.31 -5.70 7.49
C LEU A 108 -0.42 -4.37 7.22
N GLN A 109 -1.19 -3.88 8.20
CA GLN A 109 -1.88 -2.60 8.06
C GLN A 109 -0.90 -1.44 7.88
N MET A 110 0.23 -1.47 8.59
CA MET A 110 1.26 -0.45 8.44
C MET A 110 1.90 -0.50 7.04
N LEU A 111 2.24 -1.69 6.54
CA LEU A 111 2.75 -1.87 5.17
C LEU A 111 1.74 -1.38 4.13
N HIS A 112 0.45 -1.70 4.32
CA HIS A 112 -0.64 -1.22 3.49
C HIS A 112 -0.74 0.31 3.51
N ASN A 113 -0.73 0.94 4.69
CA ASN A 113 -0.79 2.41 4.81
C ASN A 113 0.37 3.10 4.08
N ILE A 114 1.60 2.58 4.21
CA ILE A 114 2.77 3.14 3.52
C ILE A 114 2.64 2.96 2.00
N MET A 115 2.21 1.78 1.55
CA MET A 115 1.98 1.48 0.13
C MET A 115 0.99 2.46 -0.49
N MET A 116 -0.12 2.71 0.21
CA MET A 116 -1.17 3.61 -0.27
C MET A 116 -0.78 5.08 -0.25
N ARG A 117 0.07 5.47 0.69
CA ARG A 117 0.68 6.80 0.71
C ARG A 117 1.57 7.02 -0.51
N TYR A 118 2.44 6.06 -0.82
CA TYR A 118 3.46 6.22 -1.85
C TYR A 118 2.98 5.94 -3.28
N ARG A 119 1.73 5.49 -3.47
CA ARG A 119 1.17 5.19 -4.81
C ARG A 119 1.11 6.36 -5.78
N ARG A 120 1.16 7.61 -5.29
CA ARG A 120 1.07 8.82 -6.14
C ARG A 120 2.39 9.57 -6.26
N GLU A 121 3.38 9.19 -5.45
CA GLU A 121 4.65 9.91 -5.36
C GLU A 121 5.73 9.20 -6.18
N PHE A 122 6.03 9.70 -7.38
CA PHE A 122 7.03 9.10 -8.27
C PHE A 122 8.40 8.91 -7.60
N ILE A 123 8.83 9.86 -6.76
CA ILE A 123 10.09 9.79 -6.00
C ILE A 123 10.09 8.59 -5.03
N LYS A 124 8.92 8.16 -4.55
CA LYS A 124 8.75 7.03 -3.61
C LYS A 124 8.54 5.70 -4.31
N THR A 125 8.46 5.67 -5.65
CA THR A 125 8.28 4.43 -6.43
C THR A 125 9.30 3.33 -6.08
N PRO A 126 10.60 3.60 -5.83
CA PRO A 126 11.54 2.56 -5.39
C PRO A 126 11.13 1.87 -4.09
N ILE A 127 10.57 2.60 -3.12
CA ILE A 127 10.08 2.03 -1.87
C ILE A 127 8.80 1.24 -2.12
N LEU A 128 7.88 1.77 -2.94
CA LEU A 128 6.66 1.07 -3.34
C LEU A 128 6.98 -0.28 -3.98
N ARG A 129 7.98 -0.34 -4.88
CA ARG A 129 8.48 -1.59 -5.45
C ARG A 129 9.02 -2.54 -4.38
N LYS A 130 9.78 -2.03 -3.40
CA LYS A 130 10.32 -2.84 -2.31
C LYS A 130 9.21 -3.38 -1.40
N LEU A 131 8.20 -2.58 -1.09
CA LEU A 131 7.02 -3.00 -0.32
C LEU A 131 6.27 -4.12 -1.02
N LEU A 132 6.03 -4.01 -2.33
CA LEU A 132 5.39 -5.07 -3.09
C LEU A 132 6.21 -6.36 -3.07
N LYS A 133 7.54 -6.28 -3.17
CA LYS A 133 8.43 -7.45 -3.02
C LYS A 133 8.36 -8.07 -1.62
N VAL A 134 8.23 -7.25 -0.57
CA VAL A 134 8.01 -7.73 0.80
C VAL A 134 6.68 -8.51 0.87
N LEU A 135 5.61 -7.99 0.27
CA LEU A 135 4.32 -8.68 0.23
C LEU A 135 4.40 -10.00 -0.56
N GLU A 136 5.06 -10.02 -1.72
CA GLU A 136 5.32 -11.26 -2.47
C GLU A 136 6.11 -12.28 -1.64
N TYR A 137 7.14 -11.83 -0.93
CA TYR A 137 7.96 -12.68 -0.06
C TYR A 137 7.13 -13.29 1.08
N LEU A 138 6.28 -12.50 1.73
CA LEU A 138 5.42 -12.98 2.81
C LEU A 138 4.35 -13.95 2.30
N ALA A 139 3.77 -13.70 1.12
CA ALA A 139 2.78 -14.57 0.50
C ALA A 139 3.40 -15.89 0.01
N MET A 140 4.60 -15.83 -0.59
CA MET A 140 5.34 -17.02 -1.04
C MET A 140 5.73 -17.96 0.12
N ARG A 141 5.86 -17.42 1.33
CA ARG A 141 6.22 -18.18 2.54
C ARG A 141 5.02 -18.60 3.39
N ASP A 142 3.81 -18.46 2.86
CA ASP A 142 2.54 -18.74 3.55
C ASP A 142 2.43 -18.00 4.90
N ILE A 143 2.94 -16.76 4.96
CA ILE A 143 2.79 -15.85 6.10
C ILE A 143 1.56 -14.95 5.90
N LEU A 144 1.37 -14.47 4.67
CA LEU A 144 0.10 -13.86 4.26
C LEU A 144 -0.88 -14.96 3.88
N THR A 145 -1.85 -15.21 4.76
CA THR A 145 -2.95 -16.14 4.54
C THR A 145 -4.01 -15.51 3.64
N LEU A 146 -4.92 -16.33 3.12
CA LEU A 146 -6.07 -15.85 2.35
C LEU A 146 -6.93 -14.87 3.18
N GLU A 147 -7.01 -15.06 4.50
CA GLU A 147 -7.72 -14.15 5.42
C GLU A 147 -7.07 -12.77 5.48
N HIS A 148 -5.73 -12.69 5.50
CA HIS A 148 -5.02 -11.42 5.43
C HIS A 148 -5.23 -10.70 4.09
N ILE A 149 -5.30 -11.45 3.00
CA ILE A 149 -5.42 -10.89 1.64
C ILE A 149 -6.86 -10.49 1.33
N SER A 150 -7.81 -11.35 1.68
CA SER A 150 -9.24 -11.21 1.40
C SER A 150 -10.01 -10.50 2.50
N GLY A 151 -9.33 -10.23 3.62
CA GLY A 151 -9.90 -9.54 4.76
C GLY A 151 -10.56 -8.24 4.33
N GLY A 152 -11.70 -7.96 4.96
CA GLY A 152 -12.35 -6.67 4.83
C GLY A 152 -11.44 -5.53 5.26
N PRO A 153 -11.78 -4.28 4.92
CA PRO A 153 -10.99 -3.13 5.33
C PRO A 153 -10.91 -3.07 6.86
N ALA A 154 -9.75 -2.71 7.39
CA ALA A 154 -9.53 -2.65 8.83
C ALA A 154 -10.48 -1.69 9.55
N ARG A 155 -11.00 -0.68 8.82
CA ARG A 155 -12.01 0.28 9.29
C ARG A 155 -12.94 0.65 8.14
N PRO A 156 -14.23 0.97 8.42
CA PRO A 156 -15.12 1.53 7.43
C PRO A 156 -14.51 2.77 6.76
N GLY A 157 -14.57 2.85 5.43
CA GLY A 157 -14.00 3.97 4.64
C GLY A 157 -12.51 3.84 4.29
N VAL A 158 -11.81 2.80 4.75
CA VAL A 158 -10.45 2.46 4.29
C VAL A 158 -10.56 1.44 3.15
N GLU A 159 -9.69 1.51 2.14
CA GLU A 159 -9.62 0.50 1.09
C GLU A 159 -9.21 -0.86 1.69
N SER A 160 -9.74 -1.98 1.20
CA SER A 160 -9.23 -3.30 1.61
C SER A 160 -7.83 -3.53 1.02
N PHE A 161 -7.03 -4.39 1.66
CA PHE A 161 -5.71 -4.77 1.12
C PHE A 161 -5.83 -5.30 -0.31
N LYS A 162 -6.84 -6.14 -0.56
CA LYS A 162 -7.19 -6.65 -1.89
C LYS A 162 -7.43 -5.52 -2.89
N ASP A 163 -8.32 -4.58 -2.57
CA ASP A 163 -8.69 -3.50 -3.49
C ASP A 163 -7.49 -2.60 -3.79
N SER A 164 -6.65 -2.34 -2.79
CA SER A 164 -5.40 -1.61 -2.95
C SER A 164 -4.41 -2.31 -3.88
N ILE A 165 -4.27 -3.64 -3.82
CA ILE A 165 -3.46 -4.39 -4.79
C ILE A 165 -4.07 -4.29 -6.20
N LEU A 166 -5.40 -4.35 -6.33
CA LEU A 166 -6.07 -4.21 -7.63
C LEU A 166 -5.83 -2.83 -8.24
N ILE A 167 -5.91 -1.76 -7.44
CA ILE A 167 -5.57 -0.39 -7.88
C ILE A 167 -4.12 -0.30 -8.37
N LEU A 168 -3.17 -0.96 -7.70
CA LEU A 168 -1.77 -0.96 -8.14
C LEU A 168 -1.55 -1.72 -9.45
N THR A 169 -2.49 -2.56 -9.89
CA THR A 169 -2.43 -3.16 -11.24
C THR A 169 -2.71 -2.16 -12.36
N GLU A 170 -3.06 -0.91 -12.04
CA GLU A 170 -3.23 0.19 -13.01
C GLU A 170 -2.18 1.29 -12.81
N HIS A 171 -1.14 1.01 -12.02
CA HIS A 171 -0.11 2.01 -11.71
C HIS A 171 0.74 2.38 -12.93
N GLY A 172 1.11 3.67 -13.05
CA GLY A 172 1.86 4.19 -14.21
C GLY A 172 3.31 3.67 -14.31
N ASP A 173 3.94 3.31 -13.20
CA ASP A 173 5.23 2.62 -13.21
C ASP A 173 5.09 1.15 -13.62
N LYS A 174 5.75 0.76 -14.71
CA LYS A 174 5.67 -0.59 -15.30
C LYS A 174 6.09 -1.71 -14.35
N GLN A 175 7.09 -1.47 -13.49
CA GLN A 175 7.54 -2.49 -12.55
C GLN A 175 6.53 -2.67 -11.42
N VAL A 176 6.01 -1.58 -10.84
CA VAL A 176 4.93 -1.64 -9.86
C VAL A 176 3.71 -2.37 -10.43
N HIS A 177 3.28 -2.00 -11.64
CA HIS A 177 2.21 -2.68 -12.36
C HIS A 177 2.45 -4.19 -12.46
N GLN A 178 3.63 -4.59 -12.93
CA GLN A 178 3.95 -6.01 -13.15
C GLN A 178 3.99 -6.80 -11.85
N ILE A 179 4.58 -6.26 -10.78
CA ILE A 179 4.65 -6.92 -9.47
C ILE A 179 3.24 -7.06 -8.88
N ALA A 180 2.43 -6.00 -8.90
CA ALA A 180 1.05 -6.05 -8.41
C ALA A 180 0.19 -7.04 -9.21
N ARG A 181 0.36 -7.09 -10.54
CA ARG A 181 -0.33 -8.04 -11.42
C ARG A 181 0.07 -9.48 -11.11
N ASN A 182 1.37 -9.75 -10.97
CA ASN A 182 1.88 -11.06 -10.57
C ASN A 182 1.31 -11.49 -9.21
N PHE A 183 1.26 -10.55 -8.26
CA PHE A 183 0.71 -10.82 -6.93
C PHE A 183 -0.78 -11.19 -7.01
N ARG A 184 -1.57 -10.37 -7.69
CA ARG A 184 -3.00 -10.64 -7.92
C ARG A 184 -3.20 -12.00 -8.58
N ASP A 185 -2.42 -12.30 -9.62
CA ASP A 185 -2.63 -13.49 -10.43
C ASP A 185 -2.30 -14.79 -9.68
N LYS A 186 -1.35 -14.75 -8.73
CA LYS A 186 -0.97 -15.88 -7.88
C LYS A 186 -1.83 -16.04 -6.62
N TRP A 187 -2.12 -14.96 -5.89
CA TRP A 187 -2.66 -15.05 -4.52
C TRP A 187 -4.09 -14.52 -4.36
N ILE A 188 -4.65 -13.82 -5.35
CA ILE A 188 -6.05 -13.36 -5.30
C ILE A 188 -6.89 -14.27 -6.22
N PRO A 189 -7.83 -15.07 -5.71
CA PRO A 189 -8.69 -15.93 -6.53
C PRO A 189 -9.45 -15.15 -7.61
N ARG A 190 -9.64 -15.73 -8.81
CA ARG A 190 -10.26 -15.04 -9.96
C ARG A 190 -11.64 -14.44 -9.65
N HIS A 191 -12.47 -15.17 -8.90
CA HIS A 191 -13.81 -14.70 -8.53
C HIS A 191 -13.78 -13.44 -7.64
N MET A 192 -12.66 -13.18 -6.96
CA MET A 192 -12.46 -12.03 -6.08
C MET A 192 -11.83 -10.81 -6.78
N ARG A 193 -11.39 -10.95 -8.03
CA ARG A 193 -10.71 -9.90 -8.81
C ARG A 193 -11.68 -8.89 -9.45
N LYS A 194 -13.00 -9.09 -9.32
CA LYS A 194 -14.00 -8.13 -9.79
C LYS A 194 -14.07 -6.98 -8.78
N ASN A 195 -13.60 -5.80 -9.17
CA ASN A 195 -13.77 -4.58 -8.40
C ASN A 195 -15.27 -4.29 -8.29
N GLY A 196 -15.81 -4.37 -7.07
CA GLY A 196 -17.19 -4.00 -6.75
C GLY A 196 -17.41 -2.48 -6.67
N CYS A 197 -16.59 -1.66 -7.33
CA CYS A 197 -16.87 -0.23 -7.45
C CYS A 197 -17.87 0.02 -8.59
N LYS A 198 -19.12 -0.38 -8.36
CA LYS A 198 -20.26 0.39 -8.85
C LYS A 198 -20.80 1.12 -7.64
N GLU A 199 -20.48 2.40 -7.55
CA GLU A 199 -21.26 3.35 -6.76
C GLU A 199 -22.71 3.20 -7.24
N MET A 200 -23.53 2.52 -6.45
CA MET A 200 -24.97 2.45 -6.66
C MET A 200 -25.53 3.84 -6.36
N VAL A 201 -25.50 4.71 -7.37
CA VAL A 201 -26.53 5.73 -7.48
C VAL A 201 -27.80 4.97 -7.87
N ASP A 202 -28.57 4.71 -6.82
CA ASP A 202 -30.02 4.51 -6.76
C ASP A 202 -30.78 4.38 -8.09
N GLY A 203 -31.46 3.23 -8.26
CA GLY A 203 -32.38 3.05 -9.38
C GLY A 203 -32.83 1.61 -9.63
N ARG A 204 -33.67 1.07 -8.73
CA ARG A 204 -34.60 -0.08 -8.90
C ARG A 204 -34.03 -1.50 -9.05
N MET A 205 -34.40 -2.34 -8.06
CA MET A 205 -35.07 -3.66 -8.15
C MET A 205 -35.00 -4.39 -9.51
N GLU A 206 -34.65 -5.66 -9.63
CA GLU A 206 -35.27 -6.82 -8.97
C GLU A 206 -34.31 -8.01 -8.83
N TYR A 207 -34.52 -8.80 -7.78
CA TYR A 207 -33.91 -10.11 -7.57
C TYR A 207 -34.76 -11.20 -8.23
N ASN A 208 -34.15 -12.17 -8.90
CA ASN A 208 -34.73 -13.50 -9.03
C ASN A 208 -33.63 -14.58 -9.11
N PRO A 209 -33.45 -15.45 -8.10
CA PRO A 209 -32.51 -16.56 -8.17
C PRO A 209 -33.25 -17.91 -8.12
N HIS A 210 -33.48 -18.55 -9.26
CA HIS A 210 -33.86 -19.97 -9.39
C HIS A 210 -33.56 -20.39 -10.85
N SER A 211 -33.07 -21.57 -11.22
CA SER A 211 -32.99 -22.86 -10.55
C SER A 211 -32.01 -23.77 -11.32
N SER A 212 -31.35 -24.67 -10.61
CA SER A 212 -30.48 -25.75 -11.08
C SER A 212 -31.26 -26.83 -11.88
N TYR A 213 -30.62 -27.39 -12.92
CA TYR A 213 -30.92 -28.66 -13.63
C TYR A 213 -30.84 -29.89 -12.67
N PRO A 214 -31.16 -31.18 -13.03
CA PRO A 214 -31.23 -31.80 -14.38
C PRO A 214 -32.27 -32.95 -14.63
N LYS A 215 -32.48 -33.35 -15.91
CA LYS A 215 -32.47 -34.75 -16.46
C LYS A 215 -33.19 -34.85 -17.82
N PHE A 216 -32.49 -35.41 -18.82
CA PHE A 216 -33.02 -36.05 -20.05
C PHE A 216 -33.46 -37.51 -19.72
N PRO A 217 -34.24 -38.28 -20.54
CA PRO A 217 -34.13 -38.36 -22.01
C PRO A 217 -35.38 -38.63 -22.89
N VAL A 218 -35.22 -38.22 -24.17
CA VAL A 218 -35.57 -38.88 -25.45
C VAL A 218 -36.93 -39.60 -25.60
N LEU A 219 -37.75 -39.13 -26.55
CA LEU A 219 -38.31 -39.98 -27.63
C LEU A 219 -38.75 -39.14 -28.84
N HIS A 220 -38.35 -39.61 -30.04
CA HIS A 220 -38.96 -39.58 -31.39
C HIS A 220 -40.26 -38.78 -31.63
N ASP A 221 -40.65 -38.32 -32.81
CA ASP A 221 -40.15 -38.20 -34.20
C ASP A 221 -41.38 -37.68 -34.99
N HIS A 222 -41.16 -37.10 -36.18
CA HIS A 222 -42.19 -36.76 -37.20
C HIS A 222 -43.30 -35.76 -36.79
N GLY A 223 -43.71 -34.79 -37.60
CA GLY A 223 -43.69 -34.64 -39.05
C GLY A 223 -44.99 -33.94 -39.44
N SER A 224 -44.93 -33.13 -40.50
CA SER A 224 -46.04 -32.43 -41.19
C SER A 224 -46.66 -31.23 -40.44
N ASP A 225 -46.43 -30.01 -40.92
CA ASP A 225 -47.04 -29.39 -42.12
C ASP A 225 -48.51 -29.01 -41.89
N ARG A 226 -48.76 -27.70 -41.70
CA ARG A 226 -49.72 -26.94 -42.50
C ARG A 226 -49.72 -25.46 -42.12
N LYS A 227 -49.49 -24.65 -43.15
CA LYS A 227 -49.72 -23.21 -43.24
C LYS A 227 -51.16 -22.87 -42.81
N LEU A 228 -51.34 -21.77 -42.09
CA LEU A 228 -52.30 -20.73 -42.48
C LEU A 228 -52.05 -19.43 -41.71
N SER A 229 -51.95 -18.39 -42.52
CA SER A 229 -51.72 -16.98 -42.27
C SER A 229 -52.65 -16.31 -41.27
N LYS A 230 -52.12 -15.37 -40.47
CA LYS A 230 -52.71 -14.01 -40.40
C LYS A 230 -51.66 -12.98 -39.98
N ALA A 231 -51.50 -11.99 -40.84
CA ALA A 231 -50.64 -10.85 -40.62
C ALA A 231 -51.24 -9.90 -39.57
N MET A 232 -50.34 -9.40 -38.72
CA MET A 232 -50.29 -8.04 -38.19
C MET A 232 -50.63 -7.01 -39.30
N VAL A 233 -51.17 -5.80 -39.15
CA VAL A 233 -51.52 -4.87 -38.06
C VAL A 233 -51.68 -3.50 -38.77
N LEU A 234 -52.44 -2.57 -38.16
CA LEU A 234 -52.40 -1.10 -38.32
C LEU A 234 -52.84 -0.43 -39.64
N GLY A 235 -53.54 0.69 -39.44
CA GLY A 235 -53.68 1.75 -40.45
C GLY A 235 -54.73 2.79 -40.07
N ASN A 236 -54.46 3.59 -39.04
CA ASN A 236 -55.23 4.78 -38.70
C ASN A 236 -55.15 5.85 -39.82
N ALA A 237 -56.32 6.43 -40.10
CA ALA A 237 -56.62 7.86 -40.22
C ALA A 237 -55.89 8.78 -41.24
N PHE A 238 -56.76 9.36 -42.10
CA PHE A 238 -56.95 10.80 -42.38
C PHE A 238 -56.50 11.41 -43.73
N CYS A 239 -57.29 12.42 -44.14
CA CYS A 239 -57.37 13.23 -45.37
C CYS A 239 -58.41 12.71 -46.39
N ALA A 240 -59.48 13.43 -46.75
CA ALA A 240 -59.81 14.86 -46.66
C ALA A 240 -61.30 15.09 -46.36
#